data_AF-A0A6I1W0A5-F1
#
_entry.id   AF-A0A6I1W0A5-F1
#
_cell.length_a   1.000
_cell.length_b   1.000
_cell.length_c   1.000
_cell.angle_alpha   90.00
_cell.angle_beta   90.00
_cell.angle_gamma   90.00
#
_symmetry.space_group_name_H-M   'P 1'
#
loop_
_entity.id
_entity.type
_entity.pdbx_description
1 polymer ?
#
loop_
_entity_poly.entity_id
_entity_poly.type
_entity_poly.pdbx_seq_one_letter_code
_entity_poly.pdbx_strand_id
1 'polypeptide(L)'
;MFFSSRALLASGLCSGLSLLALAPVCALADTSDDLMNRSTLTGDWGGERQKLIDKGIKLTGDYNSETSTNLHGGIKHGTRYS
;
A
#
# COMPACT_ATOMS: atom_id res chain seq x y z
N MET A 1 35.23 -29.99 26.37
CA MET A 1 33.82 -29.85 25.95
C MET A 1 33.82 -29.35 24.51
N PHE A 2 33.78 -30.26 23.53
CA PHE A 2 33.74 -29.89 22.12
C PHE A 2 32.29 -29.68 21.72
N PHE A 3 31.85 -28.42 21.63
CA PHE A 3 30.56 -28.11 21.03
C PHE A 3 30.65 -28.35 19.52
N SER A 4 29.78 -29.23 19.01
CA SER A 4 29.74 -29.60 17.60
C SER A 4 29.36 -28.39 16.74
N SER A 5 30.28 -27.93 15.88
CA SER A 5 30.06 -26.82 14.94
C SER A 5 28.83 -27.01 14.04
N ARG A 6 28.35 -28.26 13.89
CA ARG A 6 27.14 -28.60 13.12
C ARG A 6 25.85 -28.11 13.82
N ALA A 7 25.84 -28.03 15.15
CA ALA A 7 24.68 -27.58 15.92
C ALA A 7 24.51 -26.04 15.87
N LEU A 8 25.61 -25.30 15.81
CA LEU A 8 25.62 -23.83 15.67
C LEU A 8 25.22 -23.38 14.26
N LEU A 9 25.59 -24.13 13.22
CA LEU A 9 25.17 -23.87 11.85
C LEU A 9 23.66 -24.14 11.63
N ALA A 10 23.12 -25.18 12.27
CA ALA A 10 21.70 -25.53 12.12
C ALA A 10 20.75 -24.53 12.82
N SER A 11 21.13 -23.99 13.98
CA SER A 11 20.32 -22.99 14.70
C SER A 11 20.38 -21.59 14.07
N GLY A 12 21.52 -21.22 13.47
CA GLY A 12 21.65 -20.00 12.67
C GLY A 12 20.80 -20.01 11.41
N LEU A 13 20.70 -21.17 10.74
CA LEU A 13 19.89 -21.32 9.52
C LEU A 13 18.39 -21.13 9.79
N CYS A 14 17.87 -21.70 10.88
CA CYS A 14 16.44 -21.58 11.24
C CYS A 14 16.04 -20.16 11.69
N SER A 15 16.96 -19.45 12.35
CA SER A 15 16.73 -18.07 12.80
C SER A 15 16.79 -17.07 11.63
N GLY A 16 17.70 -17.30 10.68
CA GLY A 16 17.79 -16.51 9.45
C GLY A 16 16.59 -16.71 8.51
N LEU A 17 16.10 -17.94 8.37
CA LEU A 17 14.92 -18.25 7.54
C LEU A 17 13.64 -17.57 8.05
N SER A 18 13.51 -17.42 9.37
CA SER A 18 12.32 -16.80 9.99
C SER A 18 12.26 -15.29 9.74
N LEU A 19 13.41 -14.61 9.62
CA LEU A 19 13.45 -13.17 9.30
C LEU A 19 13.19 -12.88 7.81
N LEU A 20 13.58 -13.80 6.91
CA LEU A 20 13.28 -13.67 5.48
C LEU A 20 11.81 -13.97 5.13
N ALA A 21 11.06 -14.65 6.00
CA ALA A 21 9.64 -14.89 5.80
C ALA A 21 8.75 -13.66 6.10
N LEU A 22 9.30 -12.58 6.68
CA LEU A 22 8.54 -11.40 7.11
C LEU A 22 8.61 -10.21 6.13
N ALA A 23 9.30 -10.34 4.99
CA ALA A 23 9.39 -9.29 3.99
C ALA A 23 8.93 -9.80 2.61
N PRO A 24 7.86 -9.29 1.97
CA PRO A 24 6.99 -8.16 2.34
C PRO A 24 5.48 -8.50 2.34
N VAL A 25 4.79 -8.26 3.46
CA VAL A 25 3.34 -7.91 3.46
C VAL A 25 3.19 -6.42 3.09
N CYS A 26 4.07 -5.89 2.24
CA CYS A 26 3.79 -4.63 1.57
C CYS A 26 2.77 -5.01 0.50
N ALA A 27 1.49 -4.71 0.76
CA ALA A 27 0.39 -4.82 -0.19
C ALA A 27 0.92 -4.55 -1.60
N LEU A 28 1.02 -5.62 -2.40
CA LEU A 28 1.47 -5.50 -3.78
C LEU A 28 0.45 -4.59 -4.43
N ALA A 29 0.88 -3.38 -4.82
CA ALA A 29 0.10 -2.57 -5.72
C ALA A 29 -0.20 -3.46 -6.92
N ASP A 30 -1.47 -3.62 -7.23
CA ASP A 30 -1.89 -4.48 -8.32
C ASP A 30 -1.28 -3.93 -9.61
N THR A 31 -0.26 -4.62 -10.12
CA THR A 31 0.41 -4.28 -11.38
C THR A 31 -0.25 -4.97 -12.57
N SER A 32 -1.23 -5.85 -12.30
CA SER A 32 -1.90 -6.61 -13.36
C SER A 32 -3.02 -5.81 -14.03
N ASP A 33 -3.56 -4.81 -13.35
CA ASP A 33 -4.62 -3.95 -13.86
C ASP A 33 -4.07 -2.57 -14.27
N ASP A 34 -4.46 -2.10 -15.45
CA ASP A 34 -4.05 -0.80 -15.98
C ASP A 34 -4.55 0.32 -15.05
N LEU A 35 -3.64 1.20 -14.62
CA LEU A 35 -3.95 2.35 -13.76
C LEU A 35 -5.10 3.19 -14.31
N MET A 36 -5.21 3.30 -15.63
CA MET A 36 -6.25 4.10 -16.28
C MET A 36 -7.61 3.40 -16.36
N ASN A 37 -7.65 2.07 -16.24
CA ASN A 37 -8.88 1.28 -16.35
C ASN A 37 -9.39 0.76 -15.00
N ARG A 38 -8.58 0.82 -13.94
CA ARG A 38 -8.99 0.36 -12.61
C ARG A 38 -9.96 1.33 -11.92
N SER A 39 -10.92 0.76 -11.19
CA SER A 39 -11.96 1.52 -10.48
C SER A 39 -11.48 2.25 -9.21
N THR A 40 -10.26 1.94 -8.74
CA THR A 40 -9.75 2.46 -7.46
C THR A 40 -8.27 2.78 -7.54
N LEU A 41 -7.84 3.86 -6.88
CA LEU A 41 -6.46 4.34 -6.97
C LEU A 41 -5.43 3.34 -6.42
N THR A 42 -5.81 2.47 -5.47
CA THR A 42 -4.87 1.53 -4.82
C THR A 42 -4.95 0.11 -5.38
N GLY A 43 -5.87 -0.17 -6.30
CA GLY A 43 -6.13 -1.53 -6.79
C GLY A 43 -6.65 -2.50 -5.71
N ASP A 44 -6.55 -3.80 -5.96
CA ASP A 44 -7.11 -4.85 -5.10
C ASP A 44 -6.14 -5.39 -4.02
N TRP A 45 -4.95 -4.79 -3.89
CA TRP A 45 -3.91 -5.20 -2.93
C TRP A 45 -3.53 -6.69 -3.03
N GLY A 46 -3.52 -7.24 -4.25
CA GLY A 46 -3.27 -8.67 -4.48
C GLY A 46 -4.42 -9.59 -4.05
N GLY A 47 -5.67 -9.11 -4.06
CA GLY A 47 -6.84 -9.91 -3.68
C GLY A 47 -7.42 -9.60 -2.30
N GLU A 48 -6.69 -8.87 -1.44
CA GLU A 48 -7.11 -8.65 -0.06
C GLU A 48 -8.32 -7.71 0.05
N ARG A 49 -8.44 -6.71 -0.83
CA ARG A 49 -9.63 -5.85 -0.83
C ARG A 49 -10.87 -6.66 -1.21
N GLN A 50 -10.81 -7.52 -2.23
CA GLN A 50 -11.94 -8.38 -2.60
C GLN A 50 -12.33 -9.33 -1.46
N LYS A 51 -11.36 -9.92 -0.73
CA LYS A 51 -11.65 -10.75 0.46
C LYS A 51 -12.39 -9.99 1.56
N LEU A 52 -12.14 -8.69 1.72
CA LEU A 52 -12.89 -7.84 2.66
C LEU A 52 -14.30 -7.58 2.14
N ILE A 53 -14.45 -7.28 0.84
CA ILE A 53 -15.74 -7.07 0.19
C ILE A 53 -16.62 -8.33 0.31
N ASP A 54 -16.06 -9.51 0.09
CA ASP A 54 -16.76 -10.81 0.21
C ASP A 54 -17.25 -11.06 1.65
N LYS A 55 -16.57 -10.48 2.65
CA LYS A 55 -16.99 -10.48 4.07
C LYS A 55 -17.98 -9.37 4.41
N GLY A 56 -18.41 -8.57 3.42
CA GLY A 56 -19.31 -7.43 3.60
C GLY A 56 -18.63 -6.14 4.07
N ILE A 57 -17.30 -6.08 4.09
CA ILE A 57 -16.53 -4.91 4.53
C ILE A 57 -15.98 -4.19 3.30
N LYS A 58 -16.61 -3.06 2.94
CA LYS A 58 -16.15 -2.22 1.84
C LYS A 58 -15.43 -0.98 2.36
N LEU A 59 -14.12 -0.89 2.07
CA LEU A 59 -13.30 0.28 2.37
C LEU A 59 -13.29 1.22 1.16
N THR A 60 -13.79 2.45 1.33
CA THR A 60 -13.81 3.49 0.29
C THR A 60 -13.09 4.75 0.76
N GLY A 61 -12.56 5.50 -0.20
CA GLY A 61 -11.93 6.79 0.04
C GLY A 61 -12.02 7.61 -1.24
N ASP A 62 -12.81 8.67 -1.18
CA ASP A 62 -13.00 9.59 -2.29
C ASP A 62 -12.26 10.89 -1.97
N TYR A 63 -11.62 11.46 -2.98
CA TYR A 63 -10.90 12.72 -2.86
C TYR A 63 -11.45 13.71 -3.87
N ASN A 64 -12.00 14.81 -3.35
CA ASN A 64 -12.50 15.93 -4.12
C ASN A 64 -11.64 17.15 -3.80
N SER A 65 -11.34 17.96 -4.82
CA SER A 65 -10.64 19.22 -4.61
C SER A 65 -11.13 20.29 -5.56
N GLU A 66 -11.16 21.53 -5.07
CA GLU A 66 -11.52 22.71 -5.82
C GLU A 66 -10.36 23.70 -5.82
N THR A 67 -10.06 24.27 -6.99
CA THR A 67 -9.07 25.35 -7.11
C THR A 67 -9.72 26.53 -7.81
N SER A 68 -9.73 27.68 -7.13
CA SER A 68 -10.30 28.90 -7.66
C SER A 68 -9.25 30.02 -7.65
N THR A 69 -9.15 30.75 -8.75
CA THR A 69 -8.21 31.87 -8.91
C THR A 69 -8.95 33.09 -9.46
N ASN A 70 -8.73 34.24 -8.85
CA ASN A 70 -9.12 35.52 -9.45
C ASN A 70 -7.99 36.01 -10.39
N LEU A 71 -8.21 35.87 -11.71
CA LEU A 71 -7.24 36.32 -12.73
C LEU A 71 -7.31 37.84 -12.99
N HIS A 72 -8.47 38.47 -12.84
CA HIS A 72 -8.65 39.89 -13.13
C HIS A 72 -9.90 40.48 -12.47
N GLY A 73 -9.84 41.76 -12.08
CA GLY A 73 -10.93 42.48 -11.42
C GLY A 73 -11.12 42.11 -9.94
N GLY A 74 -12.24 42.54 -9.35
CA GLY A 74 -12.57 42.27 -7.94
C GLY A 74 -11.73 43.05 -6.92
N ILE A 75 -12.08 42.89 -5.64
CA ILE A 75 -11.46 43.64 -4.53
C ILE A 75 -10.13 42.99 -4.09
N LYS A 76 -9.95 41.69 -4.38
CA LYS A 76 -8.75 40.95 -3.99
C LYS A 76 -8.37 39.89 -5.03
N HIS A 77 -7.09 39.85 -5.40
CA HIS A 77 -6.51 38.80 -6.23
C HIS A 77 -5.92 37.69 -5.36
N GLY A 78 -5.99 36.47 -5.86
CA GLY A 78 -5.40 35.31 -5.20
C GLY A 78 -6.00 33.99 -5.64
N THR A 79 -5.34 32.93 -5.20
CA THR A 79 -5.74 31.55 -5.41
C THR A 79 -6.17 30.95 -4.07
N ARG A 80 -7.21 30.12 -4.11
CA ARG A 80 -7.71 29.34 -2.99
C ARG A 80 -7.89 27.90 -3.41
N TYR A 81 -7.74 27.03 -2.43
CA TYR A 81 -7.81 25.59 -2.57
C TYR A 81 -8.67 25.04 -1.43
N SER A 82 -9.55 24.09 -1.73
CA SER A 82 -10.47 23.45 -0.76
C SER A 82 -10.69 21.99 -1.11
#